data_AF-A0A7K2MZ50-F1
#
_entry.id   AF-A0A7K2MZ50-F1
#
_cell.length_a   1.000
_cell.length_b   1.000
_cell.length_c   1.000
_cell.angle_alpha   90.00
_cell.angle_beta   90.00
_cell.angle_gamma   90.00
#
_symmetry.space_group_name_H-M   'P 1'
#
loop_
_entity.id
_entity.type
_entity.pdbx_description
1 polymer ?
#
loop_
_entity_poly.entity_id
_entity_poly.type
_entity_poly.pdbx_seq_one_letter_code
_entity_poly.pdbx_strand_id
1 'polypeptide(L)' 'MAAKKAEQALVTRWRSILVLHARVQCELDRALHGHGLCASDFEVLDVLAGTRDEDGPGSFGYRVQEISERVHLTQSAL' A
#
# COMPACT_ATOMS: atom_id res chain seq x y z
N MET A 1 -30.58 9.86 19.25
CA MET A 1 -30.49 10.77 18.07
C MET A 1 -29.05 11.22 17.79
N ALA A 2 -28.31 11.77 18.76
CA ALA A 2 -26.93 12.24 18.55
C ALA A 2 -25.92 11.11 18.24
N ALA A 3 -25.99 9.97 18.96
CA ALA A 3 -25.11 8.82 18.72
C ALA A 3 -25.22 8.26 17.28
N LYS A 4 -26.45 8.12 16.76
CA LYS A 4 -26.69 7.68 15.37
C LYS A 4 -26.11 8.64 14.32
N LYS A 5 -26.10 9.95 14.60
CA LYS A 5 -25.46 10.95 13.72
C LYS A 5 -23.93 10.81 13.72
N ALA A 6 -23.33 10.54 14.89
CA ALA A 6 -21.89 10.32 15.00
C ALA A 6 -21.45 9.06 14.25
N GLU A 7 -22.21 7.97 14.37
CA GLU A 7 -21.98 6.73 13.62
C GLU A 7 -22.10 6.96 12.09
N GLN A 8 -23.13 7.68 11.64
CA GLN A 8 -23.30 8.01 10.22
C GLN A 8 -22.14 8.85 9.67
N ALA A 9 -21.62 9.78 10.49
CA ALA A 9 -20.47 10.60 10.13
C ALA A 9 -19.19 9.75 10.03
N LEU A 10 -18.99 8.80 10.95
CA LEU A 10 -17.88 7.85 10.89
C LEU A 10 -17.94 6.99 9.63
N VAL A 11 -19.11 6.42 9.31
CA VAL A 11 -19.31 5.62 8.10
C VAL A 11 -19.04 6.44 6.83
N THR A 12 -19.49 7.69 6.80
CA THR A 12 -19.23 8.60 5.66
C THR A 12 -17.74 8.86 5.49
N ARG A 13 -17.03 9.11 6.60
CA ARG A 13 -15.57 9.33 6.56
C ARG A 13 -14.83 8.07 6.11
N TRP A 14 -15.20 6.91 6.63
CA TRP A 14 -14.63 5.63 6.23
C TRP A 14 -14.80 5.37 4.73
N ARG A 15 -16.02 5.57 4.20
CA ARG A 15 -16.28 5.46 2.75
C ARG A 15 -15.46 6.45 1.93
N SER A 16 -15.27 7.67 2.43
CA SER A 16 -14.45 8.67 1.76
C SER A 16 -12.98 8.24 1.66
N ILE A 17 -12.44 7.63 2.73
CA ILE A 17 -11.08 7.07 2.74
C ILE A 17 -10.97 5.92 1.74
N LEU A 18 -11.95 5.01 1.70
CA LEU A 18 -11.95 3.90 0.74
C LEU A 18 -11.99 4.38 -0.71
N VAL A 19 -12.80 5.39 -1.02
CA VAL A 19 -12.85 5.99 -2.37
C VAL A 19 -11.52 6.64 -2.74
N LEU A 20 -10.91 7.37 -1.82
CA LEU A 20 -9.59 7.97 -2.05
C LEU A 20 -8.53 6.90 -2.29
N HIS A 21 -8.52 5.85 -1.47
CA HIS A 21 -7.60 4.73 -1.61
C HIS A 21 -7.75 4.05 -2.97
N ALA A 22 -8.97 3.71 -3.39
CA ALA A 22 -9.24 3.11 -4.70
C ALA A 22 -8.75 4.00 -5.85
N ARG A 23 -8.98 5.32 -5.77
CA ARG A 23 -8.49 6.26 -6.79
C ARG A 23 -6.96 6.29 -6.86
N VAL A 24 -6.29 6.35 -5.71
CA VAL A 24 -4.83 6.35 -5.65
C VAL A 24 -4.26 5.06 -6.24
N GLN A 25 -4.83 3.90 -5.88
CA GLN A 25 -4.44 2.60 -6.44
C GLN A 25 -4.61 2.55 -7.96
N CYS A 26 -5.74 3.01 -8.51
CA CYS A 26 -5.93 3.03 -9.96
C CYS A 26 -4.92 3.93 -10.70
N GLU A 27 -4.54 5.07 -10.12
CA GLU A 27 -3.52 5.94 -10.73
C GLU A 27 -2.12 5.33 -10.62
N LEU A 28 -1.80 4.67 -9.50
CA LEU A 28 -0.56 3.91 -9.35
C LEU A 28 -0.46 2.77 -10.36
N ASP A 29 -1.49 1.95 -10.48
CA ASP A 29 -1.54 0.86 -11.47
C ASP A 29 -1.36 1.38 -12.90
N ARG A 30 -2.00 2.51 -13.25
CA ARG A 30 -1.83 3.13 -14.56
C ARG A 30 -0.38 3.57 -14.80
N ALA A 31 0.26 4.18 -13.81
CA ALA A 31 1.65 4.60 -13.92
C ALA A 31 2.61 3.40 -14.02
N LEU A 32 2.37 2.37 -13.23
CA LEU A 32 3.19 1.15 -13.18
C LEU A 32 3.01 0.25 -14.40
N HIS A 33 1.85 0.29 -15.05
CA HIS A 33 1.58 -0.46 -16.27
C HIS A 33 2.59 -0.14 -17.39
N GLY A 34 3.06 1.11 -17.49
CA GLY A 34 4.11 1.50 -18.43
C GLY A 34 5.47 0.84 -18.17
N HIS A 35 5.67 0.30 -16.97
CA HIS A 35 6.88 -0.42 -16.55
C HIS A 35 6.67 -1.94 -16.49
N GLY A 36 5.47 -2.44 -16.81
CA GLY A 36 5.12 -3.85 -16.67
C GLY A 36 5.07 -4.34 -15.22
N LEU A 37 4.93 -3.41 -14.27
CA LEU A 37 4.86 -3.70 -12.83
C LEU A 37 3.42 -3.63 -12.34
N CYS A 38 3.10 -4.39 -11.30
CA CYS A 38 1.88 -4.19 -10.52
C CYS A 38 2.17 -3.45 -9.20
N ALA A 39 1.13 -2.98 -8.52
CA ALA A 39 1.26 -2.28 -7.23
C ALA A 39 2.06 -3.09 -6.19
N SER A 40 1.86 -4.42 -6.12
CA SER A 40 2.61 -5.27 -5.19
C SER A 40 4.10 -5.39 -5.55
N ASP A 41 4.44 -5.43 -6.85
CA ASP A 41 5.85 -5.41 -7.27
C ASP A 41 6.51 -4.10 -6.88
N PHE A 42 5.78 -2.98 -7.03
CA PHE A 42 6.26 -1.67 -6.65
C PHE A 42 6.47 -1.53 -5.15
N GLU A 43 5.56 -2.03 -4.31
CA GLU A 43 5.73 -2.01 -2.85
C GLU A 43 6.96 -2.81 -2.41
N VAL A 44 7.22 -3.96 -3.04
CA VAL A 44 8.45 -4.74 -2.77
C VAL A 44 9.69 -3.94 -3.18
N LEU A 45 9.66 -3.29 -4.35
CA LEU A 45 10.77 -2.46 -4.82
C LEU A 45 11.01 -1.23 -3.93
N ASP A 46 9.95 -0.61 -3.41
CA ASP A 46 10.03 0.55 -2.51
C ASP A 46 10.69 0.16 -1.17
N VAL A 47 10.27 -0.98 -0.59
CA VAL A 47 10.90 -1.54 0.62
C VAL A 47 12.38 -1.89 0.39
N LEU A 48 12.70 -2.51 -0.75
CA LEU A 48 14.08 -2.85 -1.11
C LEU A 48 14.93 -1.59 -1.40
N ALA A 49 14.34 -0.53 -1.93
CA ALA A 49 15.02 0.72 -2.23
C ALA A 49 15.33 1.53 -0.96
N GLY A 50 14.35 1.69 -0.07
CA GLY A 50 14.51 2.48 1.17
C GLY A 50 15.49 1.88 2.18
N THR A 51 15.67 0.56 2.16
CA THR A 51 16.57 -0.15 3.09
C THR A 51 18.02 -0.19 2.62
N ARG A 52 18.25 0.07 1.33
CA ARG A 52 19.60 0.17 0.74
C ARG A 52 20.43 1.29 1.38
N ASP A 53 19.77 2.29 1.95
CA ASP A 53 20.37 3.39 2.69
C ASP A 53 20.62 3.07 4.18
N GLU A 54 19.89 2.11 4.77
CA GLU A 54 20.00 1.76 6.21
C GLU A 54 21.05 0.68 6.49
N ASP A 55 21.17 -0.34 5.62
CA ASP A 55 21.99 -1.54 5.88
C ASP A 55 23.42 -1.48 5.28
N GLY A 56 23.79 -0.33 4.69
CA GLY A 56 25.13 -0.09 4.14
C GLY A 56 25.42 -0.80 2.81
N PRO A 57 26.54 -0.44 2.13
CA PRO A 57 26.86 -0.96 0.81
C PRO A 57 27.22 -2.45 0.86
N GLY A 58 26.30 -3.32 0.45
CA GLY A 58 26.53 -4.76 0.30
C GLY A 58 25.43 -5.68 0.85
N SER A 59 24.44 -5.14 1.58
CA SER A 59 23.27 -5.91 2.01
C SER A 59 22.25 -5.99 0.87
N PHE A 60 22.35 -7.04 0.04
CA PHE A 60 21.37 -7.31 -1.01
C PHE A 60 20.49 -8.48 -0.60
N GLY A 61 19.42 -8.20 0.13
CA GLY A 61 18.30 -9.12 0.25
C GLY A 61 17.73 -9.21 1.66
N TYR A 62 16.47 -8.82 1.79
CA TYR A 62 15.63 -9.22 2.92
C TYR A 62 15.13 -10.65 2.74
N ARG A 63 14.85 -11.34 3.85
CA ARG A 63 14.06 -12.58 3.76
C ARG A 63 12.64 -12.20 3.34
N VAL A 64 12.03 -13.03 2.51
CA VAL A 64 10.63 -12.86 2.04
C VAL A 64 9.66 -12.56 3.19
N GLN A 65 9.92 -13.12 4.38
CA GLN A 65 9.13 -12.89 5.60
C GLN A 65 9.14 -11.43 6.07
N GLU A 66 10.29 -10.75 6.06
CA GLU A 66 10.43 -9.36 6.50
C GLU A 66 9.83 -8.37 5.48
N ILE A 67 9.89 -8.72 4.19
CA ILE A 67 9.20 -7.98 3.13
C ILE A 67 7.69 -8.12 3.29
N SER A 68 7.20 -9.32 3.60
CA SER A 68 5.76 -9.60 3.73
C SER A 68 5.10 -8.88 4.92
N GLU A 69 5.87 -8.52 5.95
CA GLU A 69 5.38 -7.73 7.09
C GLU A 69 5.28 -6.23 6.79
N ARG A 70 6.01 -5.74 5.79
CA ARG A 70 6.09 -4.31 5.42
C ARG A 70 5.29 -3.97 4.16
N VAL A 71 5.21 -4.92 3.23
CA VAL A 71 4.35 -4.83 2.04
C VAL A 71 2.92 -4.96 2.52
N HIS A 72 2.12 -3.94 2.22
CA HIS A 72 0.70 -3.96 2.54
C HIS A 72 0.03 -4.77 1.44
N LEU A 73 0.36 -6.07 1.38
CA LEU A 73 -0.26 -7.04 0.50
C LEU A 73 -1.75 -6.76 0.58
N THR A 74 -2.23 -6.13 -0.49
CA THR A 74 -3.56 -5.59 -0.52
C THR A 74 -4.46 -6.72 -0.11
N GLN A 75 -5.22 -6.50 0.95
CA GLN A 75 -6.23 -7.41 1.49
C GLN A 75 -7.40 -7.55 0.50
N SER A 76 -7.08 -7.73 -0.79
CA SER A 76 -7.92 -7.88 -1.96
C SER A 76 -7.54 -9.12 -2.78
N ALA A 77 -6.64 -9.98 -2.27
CA ALA A 77 -6.32 -11.29 -2.84
C ALA A 77 -6.86 -12.47 -2.02
N LEU A 78 -7.91 -12.25 -1.20
CA LEU A 78 -8.67 -13.28 -0.48
C LEU A 78 -10.10 -13.37 -1.02
#